data_AF-A0A0N0K8D8-F1
#
_entry.id   AF-A0A0N0K8D8-F1
#
_cell.length_a   1.000
_cell.length_b   1.000
_cell.length_c   1.000
_cell.angle_alpha   90.00
_cell.angle_beta   90.00
_cell.angle_gamma   90.00
#
_symmetry.space_group_name_H-M   'P 1'
#
loop_
_entity.id
_entity.type
_entity.pdbx_description
1 polymer ?
#
loop_
_entity_poly.entity_id
_entity_poly.type
_entity_poly.pdbx_seq_one_letter_code
_entity_poly.pdbx_strand_id
1 'polypeptide(L)'
;MDSAGLSRFIRQSPQRETVVVRRQTGVSPVTWTDAVVPARVRQYGAAELVAGITQGDFEVVVAHADLVAAGWLVPPKDGDRVIRFPTIANGAYVPGGSAVELTVRHPGDRGGRIGYWLQARGGGVR
;
A
#
# COMPACT_ATOMS: atom_id res chain seq x y z
N MET A 1 8.11 23.88 -36.73
CA MET A 1 9.22 23.31 -35.93
C MET A 1 8.80 23.60 -34.52
N ASP A 2 8.04 22.67 -33.93
CA ASP A 2 7.24 22.99 -32.76
C ASP A 2 7.88 22.33 -31.55
N SER A 3 8.35 23.23 -30.70
CA SER A 3 9.21 22.99 -29.57
C SER A 3 8.45 22.36 -28.40
N ALA A 4 9.11 21.39 -27.76
CA ALA A 4 8.96 21.05 -26.34
C ALA A 4 7.66 20.35 -25.91
N GLY A 5 7.54 19.07 -26.29
CA GLY A 5 6.84 18.07 -25.49
C GLY A 5 7.57 17.82 -24.17
N LEU A 6 7.40 18.73 -23.20
CA LEU A 6 7.83 18.51 -21.82
C LEU A 6 6.96 17.40 -21.22
N SER A 7 7.48 16.18 -21.27
CA SER A 7 7.00 15.04 -20.48
C SER A 7 6.84 15.51 -19.03
N ARG A 8 5.58 15.72 -18.65
CA ARG A 8 5.16 16.12 -17.31
C ARG A 8 5.49 14.94 -16.39
N PHE A 9 6.71 14.92 -15.86
CA PHE A 9 7.05 14.14 -14.68
C PHE A 9 6.20 14.70 -13.53
N ILE A 10 4.96 14.21 -13.42
CA ILE A 10 4.08 14.52 -12.29
C ILE A 10 4.75 13.86 -11.09
N ARG A 11 5.52 14.65 -10.35
CA ARG A 11 5.91 14.32 -8.98
C ARG A 11 4.60 14.31 -8.17
N GLN A 12 3.90 13.17 -8.14
CA GLN A 12 2.65 13.05 -7.42
C GLN A 12 2.94 13.38 -5.95
N SER A 13 2.28 14.42 -5.45
CA SER A 13 2.33 14.74 -4.04
C SER A 13 1.76 13.55 -3.26
N PRO A 14 2.42 13.12 -2.19
CA PRO A 14 1.95 11.98 -1.42
C PRO A 14 0.53 12.24 -0.92
N GLN A 15 -0.37 11.31 -1.21
CA GLN A 15 -1.77 11.41 -0.81
C GLN A 15 -1.97 10.70 0.53
N ARG A 16 -2.76 11.31 1.42
CA ARG A 16 -3.32 10.58 2.56
C ARG A 16 -4.45 9.72 2.04
N GLU A 17 -4.39 8.42 2.31
CA GLU A 17 -5.29 7.39 1.79
C GLU A 17 -5.61 6.41 2.92
N THR A 18 -6.83 5.89 2.97
CA THR A 18 -7.14 4.74 3.84
C THR A 18 -6.70 3.47 3.14
N VAL A 19 -5.86 2.68 3.81
CA VAL A 19 -5.36 1.40 3.30
C VAL A 19 -5.70 0.27 4.27
N VAL A 20 -5.57 -0.97 3.79
CA VAL A 20 -5.57 -2.15 4.67
C VAL A 20 -4.17 -2.74 4.68
N VAL A 21 -3.56 -2.84 5.86
CA VAL A 21 -2.34 -3.63 6.04
C VAL A 21 -2.74 -5.04 6.47
N ARG A 22 -2.21 -6.05 5.78
CA ARG A 22 -2.64 -7.45 5.93
C ARG A 22 -1.44 -8.36 6.13
N ARG A 23 -1.56 -9.30 7.07
CA ARG A 23 -0.57 -10.35 7.29
C ARG A 23 -1.25 -11.71 7.22
N GLN A 24 -0.66 -12.63 6.47
CA GLN A 24 -1.08 -14.03 6.51
C GLN A 24 -0.61 -14.66 7.82
N THR A 25 -1.52 -15.24 8.58
CA THR A 25 -1.25 -15.85 9.90
C THR A 25 -1.41 -17.37 9.89
N GLY A 26 -2.02 -17.93 8.85
CA GLY A 26 -2.16 -19.37 8.65
C GLY A 26 -2.02 -19.78 7.19
N VAL A 27 -1.54 -20.99 6.96
CA VAL A 27 -1.30 -21.54 5.61
C VAL A 27 -2.42 -22.50 5.18
N SER A 28 -3.02 -23.25 6.12
CA SER A 28 -4.15 -24.13 5.84
C SER A 28 -5.03 -24.29 7.10
N PRO A 29 -6.25 -23.72 7.14
CA PRO A 29 -6.78 -22.78 6.15
C PRO A 29 -5.96 -21.49 6.11
N VAL A 30 -5.97 -20.82 4.96
CA VAL A 30 -5.35 -19.49 4.85
C VAL A 30 -6.14 -18.52 5.72
N THR A 31 -5.46 -17.89 6.67
CA THR A 31 -6.05 -16.86 7.55
C THR A 31 -5.25 -15.58 7.49
N TRP A 32 -5.94 -14.46 7.67
CA TRP A 32 -5.40 -13.11 7.54
C TRP A 32 -5.72 -12.28 8.77
N THR A 33 -4.78 -11.44 9.16
CA THR A 33 -4.99 -10.35 10.13
C THR A 33 -4.90 -9.02 9.40
N ASP A 34 -5.98 -8.25 9.48
CA ASP A 34 -6.17 -7.00 8.73
C ASP A 34 -6.20 -5.80 9.68
N ALA A 35 -5.66 -4.68 9.22
CA ALA A 35 -5.77 -3.39 9.89
C ALA A 35 -6.14 -2.30 8.89
N VAL A 36 -7.27 -1.64 9.12
CA VAL A 36 -7.73 -0.49 8.33
C VAL A 36 -7.14 0.76 8.96
N VAL A 37 -6.18 1.40 8.26
CA VAL A 37 -5.41 2.53 8.81
C VAL A 37 -5.20 3.63 7.78
N PRO A 38 -5.07 4.89 8.21
CA PRO A 38 -4.60 5.94 7.32
C PRO A 38 -3.13 5.72 6.97
N ALA A 39 -2.77 6.00 5.71
CA ALA A 39 -1.42 5.94 5.22
C ALA A 39 -1.10 7.16 4.34
N ARG A 40 0.19 7.47 4.25
CA ARG A 40 0.72 8.35 3.20
C ARG A 40 1.27 7.46 2.09
N VAL A 41 0.68 7.56 0.89
CA VAL A 41 1.10 6.76 -0.26
C VAL A 41 1.75 7.65 -1.30
N ARG A 42 2.91 7.22 -1.78
CA ARG A 42 3.63 7.84 -2.89
C ARG A 42 4.04 6.78 -3.88
N GLN A 43 3.66 6.95 -5.13
CA GLN A 43 4.24 6.16 -6.21
C GLN A 43 5.65 6.67 -6.51
N TYR A 44 6.62 5.78 -6.62
CA TYR A 44 7.97 6.10 -7.07
C TYR A 44 8.36 5.17 -8.22
N GLY A 45 8.95 5.71 -9.28
CA GLY A 45 9.17 5.00 -10.53
C GLY A 45 8.03 5.19 -11.54
N ALA A 46 8.29 4.80 -12.80
CA ALA A 46 7.29 4.83 -13.85
C ALA A 46 6.23 3.75 -13.58
N ALA A 47 4.95 4.11 -13.70
CA ALA A 47 3.91 3.12 -13.90
C ALA A 47 4.16 2.50 -15.28
N GLU A 48 4.62 1.25 -15.30
CA GLU A 48 4.68 0.51 -16.56
C GLU A 48 3.31 -0.11 -16.80
N LEU A 49 2.76 0.16 -17.98
CA LEU A 49 1.61 -0.57 -18.51
C LEU A 49 2.13 -1.84 -19.14
N VAL A 50 2.03 -2.95 -18.42
CA VAL A 50 2.33 -4.27 -18.95
C VAL A 50 1.01 -4.98 -19.20
N ALA A 51 0.69 -5.26 -20.46
CA ALA A 51 -0.54 -5.94 -20.87
C ALA A 51 -1.84 -5.32 -20.29
N GLY A 52 -1.90 -3.98 -20.18
CA GLY A 52 -3.06 -3.25 -19.65
C GLY A 52 -3.14 -3.17 -18.12
N ILE A 53 -2.15 -3.73 -17.40
CA ILE A 53 -2.05 -3.64 -15.95
C ILE A 53 -1.05 -2.53 -15.61
N THR A 54 -1.48 -1.57 -14.79
CA THR A 54 -0.55 -0.56 -14.25
C THR A 54 0.20 -1.18 -13.09
N GLN A 55 1.49 -1.45 -13.27
CA GLN A 55 2.38 -1.91 -12.20
C GLN A 55 3.29 -0.77 -11.74
N GLY A 56 3.45 -0.62 -10.43
CA GLY A 56 4.29 0.43 -9.86
C GLY A 56 4.90 0.04 -8.52
N ASP A 57 5.98 0.74 -8.17
CA ASP A 57 6.53 0.72 -6.83
C ASP A 57 5.93 1.87 -6.01
N PHE A 58 5.60 1.57 -4.76
CA PHE A 58 4.93 2.48 -3.85
C PHE A 58 5.67 2.55 -2.54
N GLU A 59 5.88 3.77 -2.07
CA GLU A 59 6.23 4.07 -0.69
C GLU A 59 4.92 4.28 0.04
N VAL A 60 4.65 3.41 1.01
CA VAL A 60 3.52 3.51 1.90
C VAL A 60 4.06 3.77 3.29
N VAL A 61 3.58 4.83 3.94
CA VAL A 61 3.96 5.18 5.31
C VAL A 61 2.73 5.09 6.18
N VAL A 62 2.78 4.20 7.17
CA VAL A 62 1.71 3.98 8.16
C VAL A 62 2.23 4.34 9.53
N ALA A 63 1.41 4.98 10.35
CA ALA A 63 1.81 5.33 11.71
C ALA A 63 1.83 4.08 12.59
N HIS A 64 2.80 4.02 13.50
CA HIS A 64 2.92 2.91 14.45
C HIS A 64 1.68 2.84 15.34
N ALA A 65 1.29 3.99 15.89
CA ALA A 65 0.17 4.11 16.81
C ALA A 65 -1.15 3.60 16.19
N ASP A 66 -1.38 3.86 14.90
CA ASP A 66 -2.60 3.41 14.21
C ASP A 66 -2.63 1.89 14.05
N LEU A 67 -1.49 1.26 13.73
CA LEU A 67 -1.41 -0.21 13.66
C LEU A 67 -1.60 -0.86 15.03
N VAL A 68 -1.02 -0.30 16.09
CA VAL A 68 -1.19 -0.81 17.46
C VAL A 68 -2.62 -0.60 17.96
N ALA A 69 -3.22 0.56 17.70
CA ALA A 69 -4.62 0.84 18.05
C ALA A 69 -5.59 -0.09 17.31
N ALA A 70 -5.26 -0.48 16.07
CA ALA A 70 -6.00 -1.49 15.31
C ALA A 70 -5.73 -2.94 15.77
N GLY A 71 -4.88 -3.16 16.79
CA GLY A 71 -4.53 -4.49 17.29
C GLY A 71 -3.67 -5.31 16.32
N TRP A 72 -2.95 -4.65 15.41
CA TRP A 72 -2.21 -5.32 14.34
C TRP A 72 -0.79 -5.73 14.76
N LEU A 73 -0.24 -6.71 14.03
CA LEU A 73 1.05 -7.34 14.32
C LEU A 73 2.24 -6.49 13.86
N VAL A 74 2.73 -5.59 14.72
CA VAL A 74 3.96 -4.82 14.48
C VAL A 74 5.24 -5.61 14.87
N PRO A 75 6.40 -5.37 14.20
CA PRO A 75 6.57 -4.56 13.01
C PRO A 75 6.05 -5.26 11.74
N PRO A 76 5.74 -4.50 10.67
CA PRO A 76 5.56 -5.03 9.31
C PRO A 76 6.76 -5.88 8.84
N LYS A 77 6.50 -6.84 7.95
CA LYS A 77 7.45 -7.82 7.42
C LYS A 77 7.33 -7.94 5.91
N ASP A 78 8.38 -8.46 5.28
CA ASP A 78 8.33 -8.85 3.88
C ASP A 78 7.21 -9.88 3.65
N GLY A 79 6.46 -9.69 2.57
CA GLY A 79 5.31 -10.54 2.22
C GLY A 79 3.98 -10.08 2.81
N ASP A 80 3.97 -9.16 3.78
CA ASP A 80 2.74 -8.45 4.17
C ASP A 80 2.14 -7.72 2.96
N ARG A 81 0.84 -7.48 3.00
CA ARG A 81 0.11 -6.80 1.92
C ARG A 81 -0.37 -5.43 2.35
N VAL A 82 -0.36 -4.50 1.42
CA VAL A 82 -1.06 -3.22 1.53
C VAL A 82 -2.14 -3.20 0.46
N ILE A 83 -3.40 -3.07 0.87
CA ILE A 83 -4.53 -2.92 -0.04
C ILE A 83 -4.88 -1.44 -0.13
N ARG A 84 -4.75 -0.93 -1.35
CA ARG A 84 -5.16 0.43 -1.73
C ARG A 84 -6.57 0.43 -2.28
N PHE A 85 -7.27 1.55 -2.13
CA PHE A 85 -8.69 1.68 -2.51
C PHE A 85 -9.57 0.54 -1.97
N PRO A 86 -9.46 0.17 -0.68
CA PRO A 86 -10.20 -0.97 -0.16
C PRO A 86 -11.70 -0.67 -0.07
N THR A 87 -12.52 -1.70 -0.28
CA THR A 87 -13.92 -1.67 0.15
C THR A 87 -13.98 -1.95 1.64
N ILE A 88 -14.53 -1.01 2.42
CA ILE A 88 -14.70 -1.14 3.87
C ILE A 88 -16.19 -1.19 4.18
N ALA A 89 -16.62 -2.22 4.90
CA ALA A 89 -17.99 -2.36 5.39
C ALA A 89 -17.97 -2.64 6.90
N ASN A 90 -18.75 -1.87 7.67
CA ASN A 90 -18.79 -1.98 9.14
C ASN A 90 -17.40 -1.91 9.80
N GLY A 91 -16.50 -1.09 9.24
CA GLY A 91 -15.12 -0.92 9.73
C GLY A 91 -14.15 -2.06 9.38
N ALA A 92 -14.61 -3.10 8.66
CA ALA A 92 -13.79 -4.23 8.24
C ALA A 92 -13.53 -4.21 6.73
N TYR A 93 -12.39 -4.76 6.32
CA TYR A 93 -12.08 -4.96 4.91
C TYR A 93 -12.96 -6.04 4.29
N VAL A 94 -13.53 -5.74 3.13
CA VAL A 94 -14.26 -6.69 2.29
C VAL A 94 -13.42 -6.98 1.04
N PRO A 95 -12.95 -8.23 0.84
CA PRO A 95 -12.20 -8.60 -0.35
C PRO A 95 -12.98 -8.38 -1.65
N GLY A 96 -12.27 -7.92 -2.70
CA GLY A 96 -12.82 -7.69 -4.04
C GLY A 96 -12.86 -6.21 -4.47
N GLY A 97 -13.62 -5.93 -5.52
CA GLY A 97 -13.82 -4.57 -6.05
C GLY A 97 -12.60 -3.99 -6.76
N SER A 98 -12.44 -2.66 -6.67
CA SER A 98 -11.33 -1.89 -7.27
C SER A 98 -10.06 -1.86 -6.42
N ALA A 99 -9.94 -2.79 -5.47
CA ALA A 99 -8.81 -2.86 -4.55
C ALA A 99 -7.51 -3.17 -5.32
N VAL A 100 -6.45 -2.40 -5.04
CA VAL A 100 -5.12 -2.65 -5.57
C VAL A 100 -4.26 -3.27 -4.49
N GLU A 101 -3.87 -4.53 -4.68
CA GLU A 101 -2.98 -5.23 -3.77
C GLU A 101 -1.51 -4.93 -4.07
N LEU A 102 -0.79 -4.49 -3.05
CA LEU A 102 0.64 -4.29 -3.06
C LEU A 102 1.31 -5.27 -2.10
N THR A 103 2.44 -5.83 -2.50
CA THR A 103 3.25 -6.72 -1.67
C THR A 103 4.42 -5.96 -1.07
N VAL A 104 4.53 -5.95 0.26
CA VAL A 104 5.64 -5.36 0.98
C VAL A 104 6.91 -6.15 0.70
N ARG A 105 7.98 -5.45 0.31
CA ARG A 105 9.29 -6.03 -0.04
C ARG A 105 10.41 -5.62 0.89
N HIS A 106 10.35 -4.40 1.42
CA HIS A 106 11.34 -3.86 2.35
C HIS A 106 10.64 -2.91 3.33
N PRO A 107 10.14 -3.40 4.48
CA PRO A 107 9.67 -2.53 5.55
C PRO A 107 10.87 -1.99 6.33
N GLY A 108 10.79 -0.73 6.72
CA GLY A 108 11.78 -0.06 7.55
C GLY A 108 11.12 0.72 8.67
N ASP A 109 11.78 0.78 9.82
CA ASP A 109 11.36 1.67 10.89
C ASP A 109 11.64 3.13 10.49
N ARG A 110 10.65 4.01 10.64
CA ARG A 110 10.77 5.46 10.37
C ARG A 110 10.93 6.25 11.67
N GLY A 111 11.55 5.66 12.70
CA GLY A 111 11.87 6.33 13.97
C GLY A 111 10.98 5.89 15.13
N GLY A 112 10.71 4.59 15.25
CA GLY A 112 9.96 3.93 16.31
C GLY A 112 8.50 4.38 16.38
N ARG A 113 8.27 5.53 17.02
CA ARG A 113 6.94 6.11 17.29
C ARG A 113 6.30 6.79 16.09
N ILE A 114 7.09 7.19 15.09
CA ILE A 114 6.58 7.94 13.92
C ILE A 114 5.79 7.00 13.00
N GLY A 115 6.29 5.79 12.78
CA GLY A 115 5.64 4.82 11.91
C GLY A 115 6.61 3.95 11.14
N TYR A 116 6.05 3.16 10.24
CA TYR A 116 6.78 2.26 9.36
C TYR A 116 6.77 2.80 7.95
N TRP A 117 7.94 2.78 7.31
CA TRP A 117 8.07 2.93 5.87
C TRP A 117 7.95 1.55 5.23
N LEU A 118 7.13 1.43 4.19
CA LEU A 118 6.91 0.19 3.46
C LEU A 118 7.18 0.46 1.98
N GLN A 119 8.23 -0.16 1.45
CA GLN A 119 8.34 -0.35 0.00
C GLN A 119 7.44 -1.51 -0.41
N ALA A 120 6.39 -1.19 -1.17
CA ALA A 120 5.39 -2.14 -1.62
C ALA A 120 5.27 -2.11 -3.14
N ARG A 121 5.18 -3.29 -3.75
CA ARG A 121 5.08 -3.45 -5.21
C ARG A 121 3.82 -4.20 -5.59
N GLY A 122 3.10 -3.71 -6.58
CA GLY A 122 1.90 -4.35 -7.08
C GLY A 122 1.31 -3.57 -8.25
N GLY A 123 0.18 -4.06 -8.74
CA GLY A 123 -0.50 -3.45 -9.86
C GLY A 123 -1.97 -3.82 -9.86
N GLY A 124 -2.78 -2.97 -10.48
CA GLY A 124 -4.21 -3.18 -10.64
C GLY A 124 -4.69 -2.53 -11.93
N VAL A 125 -5.82 -3.02 -12.43
CA VAL A 125 -6.55 -2.39 -13.53
C VAL A 125 -7.30 -1.20 -12.94
N ARG A 126 -7.11 0.00 -13.51
CA ARG A 126 -7.85 1.21 -13.13
C ARG A 126 -9.14 1.32 -13.93
#